data_AF-A0A661WS02-F1
#
_entry.id   AF-A0A661WS02-F1
#
_cell.length_a   1.000
_cell.length_b   1.000
_cell.length_c   1.000
_cell.angle_alpha   90.00
_cell.angle_beta   90.00
_cell.angle_gamma   90.00
#
_symmetry.space_group_name_H-M   'P 1'
#
loop_
_entity.id
_entity.type
_entity.pdbx_description
1 polymer ?
#
loop_
_entity_poly.entity_id
_entity_poly.type
_entity_poly.pdbx_seq_one_letter_code
_entity_poly.pdbx_strand_id
1 'polypeptide(L)'
;MPNIENTLIEIQDALDRGDYLKAGTACSNAGQIFLERNLYREAAEYYREARNHFAAAEEINLQARALNHLGICLVMEEEDDSALEILDEALRLLDQSPDGSLLAAIQGNMGLAYSNLQDHKNAIKAHKSVLEAAEESGDDHLRLNALINLADSNLQDKNYRSAQGFALVALDLAHKLSPHPGVVIIYDLLGMIASRQGNLKSAAEYHQQSFQAAHKHGDLLRQGIALANKGLALEGLTDLEGALEAMSQAEELFLLLNSDYLEKTRQDLERVRNGLS
;
A
#
# COMPACT_ATOMS: atom_id res chain seq x y z
N MET A 1 -6.58 21.97 12.35
CA MET A 1 -5.32 21.19 12.35
C MET A 1 -4.35 21.92 13.26
N PRO A 2 -3.62 21.23 14.16
CA PRO A 2 -2.57 21.86 14.94
C PRO A 2 -1.53 22.47 13.99
N ASN A 3 -1.10 23.70 14.26
CA ASN A 3 0.02 24.32 13.55
C ASN A 3 1.32 23.71 14.09
N ILE A 4 2.30 23.47 13.20
CA ILE A 4 3.59 22.90 13.61
C ILE A 4 4.29 23.75 14.68
N GLU A 5 4.14 25.08 14.58
CA GLU A 5 4.68 26.03 15.56
C GLU A 5 4.13 25.80 16.97
N ASN A 6 2.83 25.50 17.10
CA ASN A 6 2.23 25.20 18.40
C ASN A 6 2.76 23.88 18.96
N THR A 7 3.01 22.90 18.09
CA THR A 7 3.50 21.59 18.51
C THR A 7 4.95 21.68 19.02
N LEU A 8 5.78 22.51 18.38
CA LEU A 8 7.16 22.78 18.85
C LEU A 8 7.19 23.46 20.21
N ILE A 9 6.28 24.43 20.45
CA ILE A 9 6.14 25.08 21.75
C ILE A 9 5.72 24.05 22.81
N GLU A 10 4.76 23.18 22.50
CA GLU A 10 4.32 22.11 23.42
C GLU A 10 5.44 21.13 23.78
N ILE A 11 6.30 20.76 22.82
CA ILE A 11 7.47 19.92 23.07
C ILE A 11 8.42 20.61 24.05
N GLN A 12 8.79 21.87 23.78
CA GLN A 12 9.72 22.61 24.64
C GLN A 12 9.17 22.80 26.06
N ASP A 13 7.90 23.21 26.19
CA ASP A 13 7.23 23.41 27.48
C ASP A 13 7.17 22.11 28.29
N ALA A 14 6.96 20.96 27.63
CA ALA A 14 6.95 19.66 28.27
C ALA A 14 8.35 19.27 28.77
N LEU A 15 9.38 19.49 27.94
CA LEU A 15 10.78 19.21 28.29
C LEU A 15 11.28 20.08 29.45
N ASP A 16 10.94 21.38 29.46
CA ASP A 16 11.29 22.30 30.54
C ASP A 16 10.69 21.87 31.89
N ARG A 17 9.58 21.11 31.86
CA ARG A 17 8.90 20.56 33.03
C ARG A 17 9.30 19.11 33.34
N GLY A 18 10.15 18.49 32.52
CA GLY A 18 10.51 17.07 32.62
C GLY A 18 9.36 16.10 32.34
N ASP A 19 8.32 16.54 31.62
CA ASP A 19 7.14 15.74 31.29
C ASP A 19 7.36 14.98 29.97
N TYR A 20 8.13 13.89 30.03
CA TYR A 20 8.49 13.09 28.86
C TYR A 20 7.27 12.45 28.17
N LEU A 21 6.20 12.13 28.90
CA LEU A 21 4.97 11.62 28.30
C LEU A 21 4.32 12.66 27.39
N LYS A 22 4.20 13.92 27.84
CA LYS A 22 3.68 15.00 27.00
C LYS A 22 4.60 15.33 25.84
N ALA A 23 5.91 15.36 26.05
CA ALA A 23 6.88 15.58 24.98
C ALA A 23 6.73 14.52 23.87
N GLY A 24 6.67 13.23 24.24
CA GLY A 24 6.48 12.14 23.27
C GLY A 24 5.14 12.22 22.52
N THR A 25 4.08 12.63 23.22
CA THR A 25 2.76 12.85 22.59
C THR A 25 2.80 14.00 21.59
N ALA A 26 3.43 15.11 21.93
CA ALA A 26 3.58 16.26 21.04
C ALA A 26 4.46 15.94 19.83
N CYS A 27 5.58 15.24 20.01
CA CYS A 27 6.38 14.71 18.90
C CYS A 27 5.56 13.78 17.99
N SER A 28 4.75 12.88 18.56
CA SER A 28 3.89 12.00 17.74
C SER A 28 2.88 12.79 16.91
N ASN A 29 2.30 13.85 17.47
CA ASN A 29 1.40 14.74 16.75
C ASN A 29 2.11 15.50 15.62
N ALA A 30 3.34 15.96 15.85
CA ALA A 30 4.16 16.58 14.80
C ALA A 30 4.45 15.57 13.68
N GLY A 31 4.87 14.35 14.04
CA GLY A 31 5.10 13.26 13.08
C GLY A 31 3.87 12.98 12.22
N GLN A 32 2.68 12.95 12.81
CA GLN A 32 1.41 12.76 12.08
C GLN A 32 1.13 13.90 11.10
N ILE A 33 1.41 15.17 11.47
CA ILE A 33 1.23 16.32 10.57
C ILE A 33 2.13 16.20 9.34
N PHE A 34 3.39 15.79 9.51
CA PHE A 34 4.31 15.59 8.40
C PHE A 34 3.93 14.36 7.56
N LEU A 35 3.47 13.29 8.19
CA LEU A 35 2.97 12.09 7.51
C LEU A 35 1.78 12.40 6.59
N GLU A 36 0.81 13.18 7.08
CA GLU A 36 -0.35 13.64 6.28
C GLU A 36 0.04 14.54 5.10
N ARG A 37 1.24 15.12 5.12
CA ARG A 37 1.82 15.92 4.04
C ARG A 37 2.76 15.12 3.14
N ASN A 38 2.88 13.81 3.36
CA ASN A 38 3.83 12.92 2.69
C ASN A 38 5.30 13.36 2.85
N LEU A 39 5.62 14.05 3.94
CA LEU A 39 6.97 14.45 4.32
C LEU A 39 7.54 13.40 5.28
N TYR A 40 7.86 12.23 4.73
CA TYR A 40 8.15 11.02 5.52
C TYR A 40 9.44 11.12 6.31
N ARG A 41 10.46 11.79 5.77
CA ARG A 41 11.73 12.02 6.46
C ARG A 41 11.55 12.85 7.72
N GLU A 42 10.85 13.97 7.62
CA GLU A 42 10.53 14.82 8.77
C GLU A 42 9.63 14.08 9.76
N ALA A 43 8.63 13.33 9.28
CA ALA A 43 7.79 12.50 10.15
C ALA A 43 8.63 11.48 10.94
N ALA A 44 9.58 10.82 10.29
CA ALA A 44 10.49 9.86 10.91
C ALA A 44 11.35 10.49 12.02
N GLU A 45 11.82 11.73 11.85
CA GLU A 45 12.57 12.45 12.89
C GLU A 45 11.71 12.62 14.16
N TYR A 46 10.48 13.12 14.02
CA TYR A 46 9.59 13.30 15.16
C TYR A 46 9.16 11.98 15.81
N TYR A 47 8.90 10.92 15.03
CA TYR A 47 8.58 9.61 15.61
C TYR A 47 9.78 8.98 16.34
N ARG A 48 11.01 9.25 15.89
CA ARG A 48 12.24 8.85 16.60
C ARG A 48 12.40 9.59 17.92
N GLU A 49 12.09 10.88 17.97
CA GLU A 49 12.05 11.65 19.21
C GLU A 49 10.95 11.14 20.15
N ALA A 50 9.74 10.93 19.62
CA ALA A 50 8.61 10.40 20.38
C ALA A 50 8.95 9.06 21.04
N ARG A 51 9.57 8.14 20.30
CA ARG A 51 10.08 6.87 20.85
C ARG A 51 10.98 7.09 22.06
N ASN A 52 11.96 8.00 21.96
CA ASN A 52 12.93 8.26 23.03
C ASN A 52 12.24 8.84 24.27
N HIS A 53 11.26 9.73 24.07
CA HIS A 53 10.49 10.32 25.16
C HIS A 53 9.56 9.30 25.84
N PHE A 54 8.89 8.43 25.08
CA PHE A 54 8.09 7.34 25.66
C PHE A 54 8.95 6.32 26.40
N ALA A 55 10.16 6.03 25.91
CA ALA A 55 11.12 5.20 26.65
C ALA A 55 11.52 5.85 27.99
N ALA A 56 11.80 7.15 28.00
CA ALA A 56 12.12 7.91 29.22
C ALA A 56 10.93 8.01 30.21
N ALA A 57 9.70 7.96 29.69
CA ALA A 57 8.47 7.92 30.47
C ALA A 57 8.08 6.49 30.90
N GLU A 58 8.84 5.46 30.51
CA GLU A 58 8.54 4.03 30.74
C GLU A 58 7.20 3.56 30.11
N GLU A 59 6.77 4.20 29.02
CA GLU A 59 5.52 3.96 28.32
C GLU A 59 5.70 3.03 27.12
N ILE A 60 5.80 1.72 27.39
CA ILE A 60 6.17 0.69 26.41
C ILE A 60 5.23 0.65 25.19
N ASN A 61 3.90 0.72 25.40
CA ASN A 61 2.93 0.66 24.30
C ASN A 61 3.03 1.89 23.39
N LEU A 62 3.27 3.08 23.96
CA LEU A 62 3.44 4.30 23.18
C LEU A 62 4.79 4.31 22.45
N GLN A 63 5.84 3.78 23.07
CA GLN A 63 7.13 3.56 22.43
C GLN A 63 7.00 2.65 21.20
N ALA A 64 6.32 1.51 21.33
CA ALA A 64 6.09 0.59 20.22
C ALA A 64 5.22 1.21 19.11
N ARG A 65 4.22 2.02 19.47
CA ARG A 65 3.41 2.77 18.49
C ARG A 65 4.26 3.79 17.73
N ALA A 66 5.14 4.53 18.41
CA ALA A 66 6.05 5.46 17.76
C ALA A 66 7.03 4.72 16.81
N LEU A 67 7.55 3.56 17.21
CA LEU A 67 8.36 2.71 16.33
C LEU A 67 7.58 2.21 15.11
N ASN A 68 6.31 1.81 15.28
CA ASN A 68 5.47 1.43 14.16
C ASN A 68 5.29 2.57 13.13
N HIS A 69 5.07 3.79 13.62
CA HIS A 69 4.96 4.97 12.76
C HIS A 69 6.28 5.35 12.10
N LEU A 70 7.40 5.22 12.82
CA LEU A 70 8.73 5.37 12.24
C LEU A 70 8.97 4.32 11.13
N GLY A 71 8.59 3.07 11.37
CA GLY A 71 8.72 1.98 10.40
C GLY A 71 8.00 2.27 9.09
N ILE A 72 6.73 2.71 9.14
CA ILE A 72 6.01 3.07 7.90
C ILE A 72 6.62 4.29 7.19
N CYS A 73 7.17 5.27 7.92
CA CYS A 73 7.89 6.37 7.28
C CYS A 73 9.13 5.88 6.52
N LEU A 74 9.88 4.93 7.09
CA LEU A 74 11.05 4.33 6.44
C LEU A 74 10.67 3.51 5.20
N VAL A 75 9.56 2.75 5.26
CA VAL A 75 9.02 2.05 4.07
C VAL A 75 8.69 3.04 2.95
N MET A 76 8.10 4.19 3.28
CA MET A 76 7.75 5.21 2.27
C MET A 76 8.97 5.95 1.70
N GLU A 77 10.11 5.96 2.41
CA GLU A 77 11.40 6.45 1.92
C GLU A 77 12.23 5.36 1.22
N GLU A 78 11.65 4.16 0.98
CA GLU A 78 12.33 3.00 0.38
C GLU A 78 13.53 2.48 1.21
N GLU A 79 13.53 2.77 2.53
CA GLU A 79 14.51 2.28 3.50
C GLU A 79 14.01 0.99 4.18
N ASP A 80 13.65 -0.02 3.37
CA ASP A 80 12.90 -1.20 3.84
C ASP A 80 13.65 -2.06 4.88
N ASP A 81 14.97 -2.23 4.74
CA ASP A 81 15.79 -2.98 5.71
C ASP A 81 15.77 -2.28 7.09
N SER A 82 15.97 -0.96 7.11
CA SER A 82 15.88 -0.13 8.32
C SER A 82 14.47 -0.18 8.93
N ALA A 83 13.44 -0.17 8.09
CA ALA A 83 12.05 -0.30 8.53
C ALA A 83 11.82 -1.63 9.26
N LEU A 84 12.31 -2.75 8.71
CA LEU A 84 12.20 -4.06 9.33
C LEU A 84 12.92 -4.13 10.68
N GLU A 85 14.11 -3.54 10.83
CA GLU A 85 14.83 -3.48 12.11
C GLU A 85 14.01 -2.73 13.18
N ILE A 86 13.43 -1.59 12.82
CA ILE A 86 12.61 -0.75 13.71
C ILE A 86 11.28 -1.44 14.07
N LEU A 87 10.64 -2.10 13.13
CA LEU A 87 9.39 -2.83 13.38
C LEU A 87 9.62 -4.08 14.23
N ASP A 88 10.75 -4.76 14.06
CA ASP A 88 11.17 -5.88 14.89
C ASP A 88 11.55 -5.43 16.32
N GLU A 89 12.13 -4.23 16.49
CA GLU A 89 12.27 -3.57 17.80
C GLU A 89 10.89 -3.36 18.45
N ALA A 90 9.90 -2.85 17.70
CA ALA A 90 8.54 -2.64 18.21
C ALA A 90 7.88 -3.96 18.67
N LEU A 91 8.03 -5.05 17.93
CA LEU A 91 7.51 -6.36 18.31
C LEU A 91 8.15 -6.89 19.60
N ARG A 92 9.47 -6.75 19.75
CA ARG A 92 10.17 -7.17 20.98
C ARG A 92 9.70 -6.43 22.23
N LEU A 93 9.30 -5.16 22.10
CA LEU A 93 8.72 -4.41 23.21
C LEU A 93 7.34 -4.93 23.62
N LEU A 94 6.59 -5.50 22.66
CA LEU A 94 5.21 -5.92 22.83
C LEU A 94 5.04 -7.41 23.16
N ASP A 95 6.11 -8.15 23.46
CA ASP A 95 6.11 -9.61 23.73
C ASP A 95 5.13 -10.05 24.85
N GLN A 96 4.54 -9.10 25.60
CA GLN A 96 3.51 -9.33 26.62
C GLN A 96 2.27 -8.42 26.50
N SER A 97 2.06 -7.74 25.38
CA SER A 97 0.96 -6.78 25.24
C SER A 97 -0.34 -7.42 24.70
N PRO A 98 -1.50 -7.18 25.33
CA PRO A 98 -2.80 -7.66 24.86
C PRO A 98 -3.37 -6.88 23.66
N ASP A 99 -2.66 -5.87 23.13
CA ASP A 99 -3.14 -5.06 21.99
C ASP A 99 -2.86 -5.75 20.64
N GLY A 100 -3.78 -6.64 20.25
CA GLY A 100 -3.74 -7.32 18.95
C GLY A 100 -3.80 -6.37 17.75
N SER A 101 -4.38 -5.17 17.90
CA SER A 101 -4.50 -4.20 16.82
C SER A 101 -3.15 -3.55 16.48
N LEU A 102 -2.34 -3.22 17.50
CA LEU A 102 -0.99 -2.69 17.26
C LEU A 102 -0.07 -3.75 16.66
N LEU A 103 -0.15 -5.01 17.11
CA LEU A 103 0.60 -6.12 16.53
C LEU A 103 0.23 -6.32 15.05
N ALA A 104 -1.05 -6.29 14.71
CA ALA A 104 -1.51 -6.37 13.33
C ALA A 104 -1.01 -5.20 12.48
N ALA A 105 -0.98 -3.97 13.03
CA ALA A 105 -0.44 -2.82 12.31
C ALA A 105 1.07 -2.97 12.02
N ILE A 106 1.85 -3.44 13.00
CA ILE A 106 3.29 -3.69 12.83
C ILE A 106 3.53 -4.78 11.78
N GLN A 107 2.80 -5.89 11.87
CA GLN A 107 2.87 -6.96 10.87
C GLN A 107 2.46 -6.49 9.47
N GLY A 108 1.44 -5.63 9.37
CA GLY A 108 1.04 -5.02 8.10
C GLY A 108 2.17 -4.21 7.46
N ASN A 109 2.85 -3.39 8.25
CA ASN A 109 3.97 -2.57 7.80
C ASN A 109 5.20 -3.43 7.44
N MET A 110 5.48 -4.48 8.21
CA MET A 110 6.53 -5.45 7.85
C MET A 110 6.19 -6.17 6.54
N GLY A 111 4.93 -6.52 6.31
CA GLY A 111 4.49 -7.14 5.06
C GLY A 111 4.71 -6.24 3.84
N LEU A 112 4.49 -4.92 3.98
CA LEU A 112 4.82 -3.94 2.95
C LEU A 112 6.33 -3.89 2.68
N ALA A 113 7.16 -3.77 3.72
CA ALA A 113 8.61 -3.75 3.59
C ALA A 113 9.16 -5.03 2.93
N TYR A 114 8.68 -6.21 3.34
CA TYR A 114 9.02 -7.48 2.70
C TYR A 114 8.58 -7.53 1.23
N SER A 115 7.46 -6.92 0.88
CA SER A 115 6.99 -6.86 -0.50
C SER A 115 7.91 -6.02 -1.39
N ASN A 116 8.35 -4.86 -0.89
CA ASN A 116 9.31 -3.98 -1.57
C ASN A 116 10.67 -4.68 -1.79
N LEU A 117 11.14 -5.40 -0.78
CA LEU A 117 12.36 -6.22 -0.84
C LEU A 117 12.22 -7.50 -1.68
N GLN A 118 11.04 -7.75 -2.26
CA GLN A 118 10.70 -8.96 -3.01
C GLN A 118 10.80 -10.26 -2.17
N ASP A 119 10.78 -10.16 -0.85
CA ASP A 119 10.64 -11.31 0.05
C ASP A 119 9.17 -11.68 0.22
N HIS A 120 8.58 -12.18 -0.86
CA HIS A 120 7.16 -12.48 -0.93
C HIS A 120 6.73 -13.53 0.10
N LYS A 121 7.63 -14.43 0.52
CA LYS A 121 7.30 -15.45 1.52
C LYS A 121 7.07 -14.85 2.89
N ASN A 122 7.90 -13.90 3.32
CA ASN A 122 7.70 -13.22 4.59
C ASN A 122 6.57 -12.20 4.51
N ALA A 123 6.37 -11.53 3.36
CA ALA A 123 5.18 -10.70 3.13
C ALA A 123 3.87 -11.49 3.29
N ILE A 124 3.78 -12.70 2.71
CA ILE A 124 2.61 -13.58 2.87
C ILE A 124 2.37 -13.95 4.34
N LYS A 125 3.41 -14.27 5.11
CA LYS A 125 3.25 -14.59 6.54
C LYS A 125 2.73 -13.39 7.33
N ALA A 126 3.32 -12.22 7.11
CA ALA A 126 2.95 -11.00 7.79
C ALA A 126 1.49 -10.61 7.49
N HIS A 127 1.09 -10.60 6.22
CA HIS A 127 -0.30 -10.28 5.84
C HIS A 127 -1.32 -11.35 6.27
N LYS A 128 -0.93 -12.62 6.43
CA LYS A 128 -1.79 -13.62 7.06
C LYS A 128 -2.06 -13.32 8.53
N SER A 129 -1.05 -12.89 9.28
CA SER A 129 -1.24 -12.46 10.66
C SER A 129 -2.19 -11.27 10.76
N VAL A 130 -2.11 -10.32 9.83
CA VAL A 130 -3.09 -9.21 9.74
C VAL A 130 -4.51 -9.72 9.44
N LEU A 131 -4.64 -10.68 8.53
CA LEU A 131 -5.94 -11.29 8.21
C LEU A 131 -6.56 -11.97 9.43
N GLU A 132 -5.78 -12.75 10.18
CA GLU A 132 -6.23 -13.42 11.41
C GLU A 132 -6.72 -12.40 12.45
N ALA A 133 -5.95 -11.33 12.69
CA ALA A 133 -6.35 -10.26 13.61
C ALA A 133 -7.63 -9.51 13.15
N ALA A 134 -7.79 -9.32 11.84
CA ALA A 134 -9.01 -8.72 11.28
C ALA A 134 -10.24 -9.61 11.46
N GLU A 135 -10.08 -10.93 11.33
CA GLU A 135 -11.14 -11.91 11.56
C GLU A 135 -11.54 -11.98 13.04
N GLU A 136 -10.56 -11.92 13.96
CA GLU A 136 -10.81 -11.92 15.40
C GLU A 136 -11.51 -10.63 15.87
N SER A 137 -11.12 -9.48 15.32
CA SER A 137 -11.72 -8.19 15.67
C SER A 137 -13.04 -7.90 14.96
N GLY A 138 -13.33 -8.59 13.85
CA GLY A 138 -14.47 -8.29 12.99
C GLY A 138 -14.30 -7.01 12.15
N ASP A 139 -13.07 -6.52 11.98
CA ASP A 139 -12.78 -5.35 11.15
C ASP A 139 -12.73 -5.73 9.66
N ASP A 140 -13.85 -5.53 8.97
CA ASP A 140 -13.98 -5.84 7.56
C ASP A 140 -13.08 -4.97 6.64
N HIS A 141 -12.70 -3.76 7.05
CA HIS A 141 -11.79 -2.90 6.26
C HIS A 141 -10.35 -3.41 6.37
N LEU A 142 -9.90 -3.76 7.57
CA LEU A 142 -8.60 -4.39 7.78
C LEU A 142 -8.53 -5.74 7.04
N ARG A 143 -9.62 -6.52 7.11
CA ARG A 143 -9.74 -7.80 6.40
C ARG A 143 -9.60 -7.60 4.89
N LEU A 144 -10.28 -6.60 4.33
CA LEU A 144 -10.20 -6.29 2.91
C LEU A 144 -8.77 -5.95 2.48
N ASN A 145 -8.08 -5.09 3.25
CA ASN A 145 -6.69 -4.71 2.96
C ASN A 145 -5.74 -5.91 3.03
N ALA A 146 -5.88 -6.76 4.05
CA ALA A 146 -5.07 -7.97 4.18
C ALA A 146 -5.29 -8.95 3.01
N LEU A 147 -6.53 -9.13 2.56
CA LEU A 147 -6.84 -9.98 1.40
C LEU A 147 -6.24 -9.43 0.09
N ILE A 148 -6.29 -8.12 -0.12
CA ILE A 148 -5.66 -7.46 -1.28
C ILE A 148 -4.14 -7.70 -1.28
N ASN A 149 -3.49 -7.46 -0.14
CA ASN A 149 -2.04 -7.63 -0.02
C ASN A 149 -1.61 -9.10 -0.12
N LEU A 150 -2.42 -10.03 0.39
CA LEU A 150 -2.19 -11.46 0.20
C LEU A 150 -2.36 -11.88 -1.26
N ALA A 151 -3.34 -11.32 -1.98
CA ALA A 151 -3.50 -11.58 -3.40
C ALA A 151 -2.27 -11.12 -4.18
N ASP A 152 -1.79 -9.90 -3.94
CA ASP A 152 -0.58 -9.37 -4.59
C ASP A 152 0.67 -10.18 -4.22
N SER A 153 0.93 -10.40 -2.93
CA SER A 153 2.11 -11.17 -2.49
C SER A 153 2.14 -12.58 -3.08
N ASN A 154 0.99 -13.25 -3.19
CA ASN A 154 0.89 -14.57 -3.85
C ASN A 154 1.04 -14.47 -5.37
N LEU A 155 0.61 -13.38 -6.01
CA LEU A 155 0.85 -13.14 -7.42
C LEU A 155 2.35 -13.02 -7.69
N GLN A 156 3.07 -12.24 -6.88
CA GLN A 156 4.52 -12.06 -7.01
C GLN A 156 5.31 -13.36 -6.70
N ASP A 157 4.89 -14.13 -5.69
CA ASP A 157 5.44 -15.48 -5.42
C ASP A 157 5.01 -16.54 -6.46
N LYS A 158 4.30 -16.15 -7.53
CA LYS A 158 3.80 -17.01 -8.62
C LYS A 158 2.81 -18.09 -8.17
N ASN A 159 2.22 -17.93 -6.98
CA ASN A 159 1.14 -18.75 -6.45
C ASN A 159 -0.22 -18.29 -6.99
N TYR A 160 -0.38 -18.31 -8.32
CA TYR A 160 -1.52 -17.68 -9.00
C TYR A 160 -2.89 -18.19 -8.54
N ARG A 161 -2.99 -19.47 -8.13
CA ARG A 161 -4.25 -20.03 -7.62
C ARG A 161 -4.64 -19.40 -6.28
N SER A 162 -3.68 -19.26 -5.37
CA SER A 162 -3.90 -18.61 -4.08
C SER A 162 -4.18 -17.13 -4.26
N ALA A 163 -3.42 -16.45 -5.14
CA ALA A 163 -3.63 -15.06 -5.48
C ALA A 163 -5.07 -14.81 -5.98
N GLN A 164 -5.55 -15.64 -6.90
CA GLN A 164 -6.91 -15.57 -7.42
C GLN A 164 -7.95 -15.79 -6.33
N GLY A 165 -7.73 -16.78 -5.44
CA GLY A 165 -8.62 -17.05 -4.32
C GLY A 165 -8.78 -15.83 -3.41
N PHE A 166 -7.68 -15.22 -2.97
CA PHE A 166 -7.71 -14.03 -2.13
C PHE A 166 -8.34 -12.83 -2.84
N ALA A 167 -8.01 -12.58 -4.12
CA ALA A 167 -8.57 -11.49 -4.89
C ALA A 167 -10.09 -11.61 -5.07
N LEU A 168 -10.62 -12.82 -5.29
CA LEU A 168 -12.07 -13.05 -5.42
C LEU A 168 -12.81 -12.86 -4.09
N VAL A 169 -12.23 -13.29 -2.97
CA VAL A 169 -12.80 -13.04 -1.64
C VAL A 169 -12.76 -11.54 -1.32
N ALA A 170 -11.67 -10.86 -1.65
CA ALA A 170 -11.57 -9.40 -1.52
C ALA A 170 -12.63 -8.68 -2.35
N LEU A 171 -12.89 -9.15 -3.59
CA LEU A 171 -13.90 -8.56 -4.47
C LEU A 171 -15.31 -8.67 -3.89
N ASP A 172 -15.69 -9.85 -3.39
CA ASP A 172 -16.98 -10.07 -2.75
C ASP A 172 -17.16 -9.17 -1.52
N LEU A 173 -16.12 -9.04 -0.70
CA LEU A 173 -16.13 -8.16 0.47
C LEU A 173 -16.23 -6.69 0.10
N ALA A 174 -15.45 -6.23 -0.90
CA ALA A 174 -15.49 -4.85 -1.37
C ALA A 174 -16.87 -4.45 -1.90
N HIS A 175 -17.62 -5.37 -2.51
CA HIS A 175 -19.00 -5.11 -2.92
C HIS A 175 -19.98 -5.02 -1.73
N LYS A 176 -19.76 -5.79 -0.66
CA LYS A 176 -20.60 -5.75 0.56
C LYS A 176 -20.43 -4.46 1.35
N LEU A 177 -19.22 -3.89 1.36
CA LEU A 177 -18.90 -2.66 2.09
C LEU A 177 -19.45 -1.37 1.43
N SER A 178 -20.34 -1.48 0.44
CA SER A 178 -20.64 -0.45 -0.58
C SER A 178 -19.42 -0.19 -1.47
N PRO A 179 -19.56 0.26 -2.73
CA PRO A 179 -18.46 0.27 -3.71
C PRO A 179 -17.20 0.94 -3.16
N HIS A 180 -16.29 0.13 -2.64
CA HIS A 180 -15.10 0.57 -1.93
C HIS A 180 -14.03 0.92 -2.96
N PRO A 181 -13.28 2.03 -2.86
CA PRO A 181 -12.27 2.40 -3.86
C PRO A 181 -11.27 1.27 -4.20
N GLY A 182 -11.07 0.33 -3.26
CA GLY A 182 -10.29 -0.88 -3.46
C GLY A 182 -10.75 -1.80 -4.61
N VAL A 183 -11.98 -1.70 -5.14
CA VAL A 183 -12.40 -2.54 -6.29
C VAL A 183 -11.51 -2.32 -7.52
N VAL A 184 -10.97 -1.11 -7.69
CA VAL A 184 -10.05 -0.79 -8.79
C VAL A 184 -8.79 -1.66 -8.70
N ILE A 185 -8.19 -1.74 -7.51
CA ILE A 185 -6.98 -2.53 -7.25
C ILE A 185 -7.27 -4.02 -7.43
N ILE A 186 -8.42 -4.49 -6.93
CA ILE A 186 -8.79 -5.91 -7.00
C ILE A 186 -9.00 -6.36 -8.45
N TYR A 187 -9.68 -5.56 -9.28
CA TYR A 187 -9.85 -5.87 -10.70
C TYR A 187 -8.51 -5.87 -11.44
N ASP A 188 -7.61 -4.93 -11.14
CA ASP A 188 -6.28 -4.93 -11.74
C ASP A 188 -5.45 -6.18 -11.35
N LEU A 189 -5.48 -6.57 -10.07
CA LEU A 189 -4.87 -7.82 -9.59
C LEU A 189 -5.44 -9.04 -10.31
N LEU A 190 -6.76 -9.15 -10.45
CA LEU A 190 -7.40 -10.24 -11.19
C LEU A 190 -6.98 -10.26 -12.67
N GLY A 191 -6.83 -9.09 -13.29
CA GLY A 191 -6.33 -8.97 -14.67
C GLY A 191 -4.87 -9.42 -14.81
N MET A 192 -4.01 -9.02 -13.89
CA MET A 192 -2.61 -9.48 -13.85
C MET A 192 -2.52 -10.99 -13.60
N ILE A 193 -3.29 -11.54 -12.65
CA ILE A 193 -3.35 -12.97 -12.37
C ILE A 193 -3.81 -13.75 -13.61
N ALA A 194 -4.90 -13.29 -14.27
CA ALA A 194 -5.40 -13.91 -15.49
C ALA A 194 -4.35 -13.89 -16.61
N SER A 195 -3.64 -12.77 -16.77
CA SER A 195 -2.54 -12.64 -17.74
C SER A 195 -1.42 -13.65 -17.48
N ARG A 196 -0.99 -13.79 -16.22
CA ARG A 196 0.05 -14.77 -15.83
C ARG A 196 -0.39 -16.22 -15.99
N GLN A 197 -1.69 -16.49 -15.94
CA GLN A 197 -2.28 -17.80 -16.23
C GLN A 197 -2.50 -18.05 -17.73
N GLY A 198 -2.23 -17.07 -18.60
CA GLY A 198 -2.47 -17.16 -20.05
C GLY A 198 -3.92 -16.91 -20.47
N ASN A 199 -4.80 -16.54 -19.54
CA ASN A 199 -6.21 -16.25 -19.79
C ASN A 199 -6.38 -14.78 -20.25
N LEU A 200 -5.77 -14.44 -21.39
CA LEU A 200 -5.67 -13.05 -21.86
C LEU A 200 -7.03 -12.38 -22.10
N LYS A 201 -8.04 -13.14 -22.53
CA LYS A 201 -9.40 -12.61 -22.68
C LYS A 201 -9.98 -12.13 -21.34
N SER A 202 -9.88 -12.95 -20.30
CA SER A 202 -10.32 -12.56 -18.95
C SER A 202 -9.48 -11.44 -18.39
N ALA A 203 -8.18 -11.39 -18.71
CA ALA A 203 -7.33 -10.26 -18.32
C ALA A 203 -7.84 -8.93 -18.90
N ALA A 204 -8.13 -8.90 -20.20
CA ALA A 204 -8.69 -7.71 -20.86
C ALA A 204 -10.06 -7.30 -20.25
N GLU A 205 -10.91 -8.27 -19.91
CA GLU A 205 -12.20 -8.02 -19.24
C GLU A 205 -12.00 -7.42 -17.84
N TYR A 206 -11.09 -7.96 -17.03
CA TYR A 206 -10.79 -7.44 -15.69
C TYR A 206 -10.15 -6.05 -15.73
N HIS A 207 -9.19 -5.81 -16.62
CA HIS A 207 -8.62 -4.47 -16.79
C HIS A 207 -9.67 -3.46 -17.30
N GLN A 208 -10.63 -3.90 -18.12
CA GLN A 208 -11.77 -3.05 -18.50
C GLN A 208 -12.67 -2.70 -17.30
N GLN A 209 -12.90 -3.64 -16.37
CA GLN A 209 -13.64 -3.40 -15.13
C GLN A 209 -12.86 -2.46 -14.19
N SER A 210 -11.54 -2.62 -14.10
CA SER A 210 -10.65 -1.70 -13.37
C SER A 210 -10.74 -0.27 -13.91
N PHE A 211 -10.67 -0.09 -15.24
CA PHE A 211 -10.86 1.21 -15.88
C PHE A 211 -12.22 1.84 -15.53
N GLN A 212 -13.31 1.08 -15.63
CA GLN A 212 -14.66 1.58 -15.32
C GLN A 212 -14.81 2.00 -13.86
N ALA A 213 -14.18 1.25 -12.94
CA ALA A 213 -14.15 1.59 -11.53
C ALA A 213 -13.32 2.86 -11.29
N ALA A 214 -12.11 2.95 -11.85
CA ALA A 214 -11.24 4.11 -11.73
C ALA A 214 -11.90 5.38 -12.29
N HIS A 215 -12.60 5.26 -13.41
CA HIS A 215 -13.36 6.35 -14.03
C HIS A 215 -14.46 6.90 -13.11
N LYS A 216 -15.22 6.03 -12.44
CA LYS A 216 -16.25 6.45 -11.46
C LYS A 216 -15.66 7.21 -10.27
N HIS A 217 -14.41 6.92 -9.90
CA HIS A 217 -13.72 7.58 -8.79
C HIS A 217 -12.87 8.79 -9.23
N GLY A 218 -12.81 9.09 -10.53
CA GLY A 218 -11.98 10.20 -11.04
C GLY A 218 -10.47 9.96 -10.95
N ASP A 219 -10.03 8.71 -10.76
CA ASP A 219 -8.61 8.36 -10.66
C ASP A 219 -8.04 8.21 -12.08
N LEU A 220 -7.47 9.30 -12.61
CA LEU A 220 -6.92 9.34 -13.97
C LEU A 220 -5.69 8.43 -14.12
N LEU A 221 -4.87 8.31 -13.08
CA LEU A 221 -3.67 7.48 -13.12
C LEU A 221 -4.06 6.00 -13.23
N ARG A 222 -5.00 5.54 -12.41
CA ARG A 222 -5.48 4.15 -12.48
C ARG A 222 -6.27 3.86 -13.76
N GLN A 223 -6.95 4.85 -14.33
CA GLN A 223 -7.54 4.71 -15.67
C GLN A 223 -6.45 4.40 -16.73
N GLY A 224 -5.36 5.16 -16.73
CA GLY A 224 -4.22 4.94 -17.64
C GLY A 224 -3.58 3.57 -17.45
N ILE A 225 -3.31 3.17 -16.20
CA ILE A 225 -2.72 1.87 -15.88
C ILE A 225 -3.61 0.72 -16.38
N ALA A 226 -4.92 0.79 -16.09
CA ALA A 226 -5.87 -0.22 -16.51
C ALA A 226 -5.95 -0.33 -18.05
N LEU A 227 -5.93 0.79 -18.77
CA LEU A 227 -5.92 0.81 -20.23
C LEU A 227 -4.63 0.25 -20.82
N ALA A 228 -3.47 0.59 -20.27
CA ALA A 228 -2.18 0.05 -20.71
C ALA A 228 -2.14 -1.47 -20.53
N ASN A 229 -2.56 -1.97 -19.35
CA ASN A 229 -2.61 -3.41 -19.06
C ASN A 229 -3.63 -4.13 -19.96
N LYS A 230 -4.80 -3.53 -20.22
CA LYS A 230 -5.77 -4.04 -21.20
C LYS A 230 -5.15 -4.13 -22.60
N GLY A 231 -4.43 -3.09 -23.03
CA GLY A 231 -3.74 -3.06 -24.31
C GLY A 231 -2.76 -4.20 -24.48
N LEU A 232 -1.92 -4.46 -23.47
CA LEU A 232 -0.99 -5.60 -23.45
C LEU A 232 -1.71 -6.96 -23.57
N ALA A 233 -2.86 -7.12 -22.88
CA ALA A 233 -3.65 -8.33 -22.97
C ALA A 233 -4.26 -8.53 -24.38
N LEU A 234 -4.75 -7.46 -25.01
CA LEU A 234 -5.30 -7.48 -26.36
C LEU A 234 -4.22 -7.75 -27.42
N GLU A 235 -3.03 -7.18 -27.27
CA GLU A 235 -1.88 -7.47 -28.13
C GLU A 235 -1.55 -8.97 -28.10
N GLY A 236 -1.51 -9.57 -26.91
CA GLY A 236 -1.31 -11.01 -26.76
C GLY A 236 -2.43 -11.87 -27.36
N LEU A 237 -3.64 -11.32 -27.49
CA LEU A 237 -4.76 -11.93 -28.22
C LEU A 237 -4.69 -11.69 -29.74
N THR A 238 -3.67 -10.99 -30.23
CA THR A 238 -3.51 -10.53 -31.61
C THR A 238 -4.60 -9.54 -32.06
N ASP A 239 -5.35 -8.97 -31.12
CA ASP A 239 -6.27 -7.86 -31.36
C ASP A 239 -5.49 -6.54 -31.34
N LEU A 240 -4.72 -6.33 -32.41
CA LEU A 240 -3.82 -5.19 -32.52
C LEU A 240 -4.56 -3.85 -32.63
N GLU A 241 -5.76 -3.84 -33.21
CA GLU A 241 -6.61 -2.64 -33.29
C GLU A 241 -7.09 -2.23 -31.89
N GLY A 242 -7.64 -3.17 -31.11
CA GLY A 242 -8.07 -2.90 -29.74
C GLY A 242 -6.90 -2.56 -28.81
N ALA A 243 -5.73 -3.20 -29.01
CA ALA A 243 -4.51 -2.87 -28.28
C ALA A 243 -4.06 -1.43 -28.56
N LEU A 244 -4.04 -1.03 -29.83
CA LEU A 244 -3.67 0.32 -30.26
C LEU A 244 -4.61 1.37 -29.65
N GLU A 245 -5.92 1.12 -29.68
CA GLU A 245 -6.92 2.02 -29.08
C GLU A 245 -6.68 2.19 -27.58
N ALA A 246 -6.56 1.08 -26.84
CA ALA A 246 -6.38 1.11 -25.39
C ALA A 246 -5.07 1.79 -24.98
N MET A 247 -3.95 1.46 -25.65
CA MET A 247 -2.65 2.06 -25.36
C MET A 247 -2.59 3.55 -25.73
N SER A 248 -3.28 3.99 -26.78
CA SER A 248 -3.33 5.40 -27.15
C SER A 248 -4.08 6.23 -26.09
N GLN A 249 -5.21 5.72 -25.59
CA GLN A 249 -5.92 6.37 -24.48
C GLN A 249 -5.09 6.40 -23.18
N ALA A 250 -4.33 5.34 -22.91
CA ALA A 250 -3.40 5.32 -21.77
C ALA A 250 -2.30 6.37 -21.92
N GLU A 251 -1.71 6.51 -23.12
CA GLU A 251 -0.68 7.52 -23.42
C GLU A 251 -1.20 8.94 -23.16
N GLU A 252 -2.42 9.26 -23.62
CA GLU A 252 -3.04 10.57 -23.41
C GLU A 252 -3.18 10.92 -21.92
N LEU A 253 -3.62 9.96 -21.10
CA LEU A 253 -3.76 10.12 -19.66
C LEU A 253 -2.39 10.29 -18.98
N PHE A 254 -1.40 9.48 -19.34
CA PHE A 254 -0.06 9.59 -18.77
C PHE A 254 0.65 10.89 -19.17
N LEU A 255 0.41 11.37 -20.39
CA LEU A 255 0.92 12.66 -20.86
C LEU A 255 0.30 13.82 -20.07
N LEU A 256 -1.02 13.79 -19.84
CA LEU A 256 -1.72 14.80 -19.04
C LEU A 256 -1.17 14.85 -17.60
N LEU A 257 -0.82 13.70 -17.03
CA LEU A 257 -0.34 13.58 -15.66
C LEU A 257 1.17 13.78 -15.52
N ASN A 258 1.93 13.89 -16.62
CA ASN A 258 3.39 13.80 -16.62
C ASN A 258 3.89 12.57 -15.83
N SER A 259 3.28 11.41 -16.10
CA SER A 259 3.51 10.17 -15.36
C SER A 259 4.70 9.38 -15.87
N ASP A 260 5.43 8.71 -14.97
CA ASP A 260 6.56 7.83 -15.29
C ASP A 260 6.17 6.62 -16.18
N TYR A 261 4.88 6.28 -16.25
CA TYR A 261 4.38 5.22 -17.15
C TYR A 261 4.36 5.62 -18.63
N LEU A 262 4.52 6.91 -18.95
CA LEU A 262 4.36 7.44 -20.30
C LEU A 262 5.34 6.79 -21.29
N GLU A 263 6.63 6.75 -20.94
CA GLU A 263 7.67 6.28 -21.85
C GLU A 263 7.52 4.80 -22.18
N LYS A 264 7.25 3.97 -21.16
CA LYS A 264 6.98 2.54 -21.37
C LYS A 264 5.75 2.33 -22.27
N THR A 265 4.68 3.09 -22.03
CA THR A 265 3.44 2.98 -22.82
C THR A 265 3.67 3.36 -24.28
N ARG A 266 4.53 4.36 -24.55
CA ARG A 266 4.92 4.72 -25.92
C ARG A 266 5.67 3.61 -26.65
N GLN A 267 6.60 2.95 -25.95
CA GLN A 267 7.35 1.83 -26.52
C GLN A 267 6.44 0.65 -26.86
N ASP A 268 5.51 0.31 -25.95
CA ASP A 268 4.50 -0.73 -26.21
C ASP A 268 3.57 -0.33 -27.37
N LEU A 269 3.15 0.93 -27.44
CA LEU A 269 2.31 1.45 -28.52
C LEU A 269 3.02 1.41 -29.89
N GLU A 270 4.30 1.77 -29.95
CA GLU A 270 5.11 1.70 -31.18
C GLU A 270 5.27 0.25 -31.65
N ARG A 271 5.49 -0.69 -30.72
CA ARG A 271 5.54 -2.12 -31.02
C ARG A 271 4.24 -2.59 -31.69
N VAL A 272 3.08 -2.23 -31.13
CA VAL A 272 1.77 -2.60 -31.71
C VAL A 272 1.57 -1.96 -33.09
N ARG A 273 1.96 -0.69 -33.28
CA ARG A 273 1.89 -0.01 -34.59
C ARG A 273 2.70 -0.72 -35.67
N ASN A 274 3.91 -1.16 -35.34
CA ASN A 274 4.78 -1.90 -36.25
C ASN A 274 4.24 -3.30 -36.57
N GLY A 275 3.38 -3.87 -35.72
CA GLY A 275 2.72 -5.15 -35.98
C GLY A 275 1.56 -5.06 -36.97
N LEU A 276 1.02 -3.86 -37.21
CA LEU A 276 -0.09 -3.60 -38.15
C LEU A 276 0.38 -3.28 -39.58
N SER A 277 1.65 -2.89 -39.75
CA SER A 277 2.28 -2.54 -41.03
C SER A 277 2.81 -3.75 -41.79
#